data_AF-A0A1F6D1D0-F1
#
_entry.id   AF-A0A1F6D1D0-F1
#
_cell.length_a   1.000
_cell.length_b   1.000
_cell.length_c   1.000
_cell.angle_alpha   90.00
_cell.angle_beta   90.00
_cell.angle_gamma   90.00
#
_symmetry.space_group_name_H-M   'P 1'
#
loop_
_entity.id
_entity.type
_entity.pdbx_description
1 polymer ?
#
loop_
_entity_poly.entity_id
_entity_poly.type
_entity_poly.pdbx_seq_one_letter_code
_entity_poly.pdbx_strand_id
1 'polypeptide(L)' 'MEDKYLTLKEVADILRVNQRTIFRLIHGQNTRGIKLPATKIGTWRINNKDLTDFLLSNTNLRVLKKKDK' A
#
# COMPACT_ATOMS: atom_id res chain seq x y z
N MET A 1 15.07 -3.62 8.51
CA MET A 1 13.82 -4.36 8.79
C MET A 1 13.61 -5.29 7.62
N GLU A 2 13.39 -6.58 7.85
CA GLU A 2 13.18 -7.58 6.79
C GLU A 2 12.11 -7.14 5.79
N ASP A 3 12.37 -7.37 4.50
CA ASP A 3 11.42 -7.16 3.41
C ASP A 3 10.24 -8.13 3.54
N LYS A 4 9.30 -7.79 4.43
CA LYS A 4 8.10 -8.57 4.67
C LYS A 4 7.11 -8.33 3.53
N TYR A 5 6.73 -9.41 2.86
CA TYR A 5 5.67 -9.41 1.86
C TYR A 5 4.34 -9.81 2.49
N LEU A 6 3.33 -8.98 2.28
CA LEU A 6 1.98 -9.15 2.80
C LEU A 6 1.04 -9.68 1.71
N THR A 7 0.09 -10.51 2.12
CA THR A 7 -1.04 -10.97 1.31
C THR A 7 -2.09 -9.88 1.16
N LEU A 8 -3.03 -10.02 0.21
CA LEU A 8 -4.19 -9.14 0.13
C LEU A 8 -5.00 -9.09 1.43
N LYS A 9 -5.15 -10.25 2.09
CA LYS A 9 -5.93 -10.38 3.32
C LYS A 9 -5.29 -9.59 4.44
N GLU A 10 -3.98 -9.76 4.66
CA GLU A 10 -3.26 -9.03 5.70
C GLU A 10 -3.31 -7.52 5.48
N VAL A 11 -3.13 -7.05 4.25
CA VAL A 11 -3.24 -5.61 3.95
C VAL A 11 -4.67 -5.10 4.16
N ALA A 12 -5.67 -5.89 3.77
CA ALA A 12 -7.08 -5.55 4.01
C ALA A 12 -7.40 -5.44 5.50
N ASP A 13 -6.86 -6.36 6.31
CA ASP A 13 -7.03 -6.38 7.76
C ASP A 13 -6.31 -5.18 8.42
N ILE A 14 -5.10 -4.85 7.98
CA ILE A 14 -4.33 -3.67 8.44
C ILE A 14 -5.09 -2.37 8.16
N LEU A 15 -5.58 -2.21 6.93
CA LEU A 15 -6.26 -0.99 6.48
C LEU A 15 -7.75 -0.97 6.87
N ARG A 16 -8.27 -2.06 7.44
CA ARG A 16 -9.68 -2.27 7.79
C ARG A 16 -10.62 -2.00 6.62
N VAL A 17 -10.28 -2.52 5.45
CA VAL A 17 -11.09 -2.46 4.22
C VAL A 17 -11.35 -3.85 3.66
N ASN A 18 -12.23 -3.96 2.67
CA ASN A 18 -12.44 -5.22 1.97
C ASN A 18 -11.24 -5.56 1.07
N GLN A 19 -10.88 -6.85 0.98
CA GLN A 19 -9.87 -7.36 0.04
C GLN A 19 -10.11 -6.90 -1.41
N ARG A 20 -11.37 -6.76 -1.84
CA ARG A 20 -11.71 -6.23 -3.18
C ARG A 20 -11.21 -4.80 -3.38
N THR A 21 -11.14 -4.00 -2.32
CA THR A 21 -10.55 -2.65 -2.38
C THR A 21 -9.05 -2.72 -2.61
N ILE A 22 -8.34 -3.58 -1.87
CA ILE A 22 -6.90 -3.78 -2.09
C ILE A 22 -6.62 -4.29 -3.50
N PHE A 23 -7.42 -5.26 -3.98
CA PHE A 23 -7.32 -5.75 -5.35
C PHE A 23 -7.50 -4.63 -6.38
N ARG A 24 -8.50 -3.75 -6.19
CA ARG A 24 -8.69 -2.58 -7.07
C ARG A 24 -7.52 -1.61 -7.01
N LEU A 25 -6.91 -1.39 -5.85
CA LEU A 25 -5.73 -0.52 -5.73
C LEU A 25 -4.51 -1.10 -6.44
N ILE A 26 -4.39 -2.42 -6.52
CA ILE A 26 -3.34 -3.11 -7.28
C ILE A 26 -3.62 -3.01 -8.78
N HIS A 27 -4.85 -3.18 -9.24
CA HIS A 27 -5.15 -3.24 -10.67
C HIS A 27 -5.41 -1.87 -11.29
N GLY A 28 -6.17 -1.03 -10.61
CA GLY A 28 -6.53 0.32 -11.01
C GLY A 28 -5.74 1.39 -10.29
N GLN A 29 -6.22 2.62 -10.41
CA GLN A 29 -5.69 3.78 -9.73
C GLN A 29 -6.67 4.22 -8.64
N ASN A 30 -6.14 4.78 -7.56
CA ASN A 30 -6.97 5.50 -6.60
C ASN A 30 -7.38 6.87 -7.15
N THR A 31 -8.09 7.67 -6.36
CA THR A 31 -8.57 9.01 -6.74
C THR A 31 -7.46 9.98 -7.14
N ARG A 32 -6.21 9.73 -6.74
CA ARG A 32 -5.04 10.55 -7.09
C ARG A 32 -4.25 10.01 -8.29
N GLY A 33 -4.75 8.98 -8.97
CA GLY A 33 -4.04 8.35 -10.10
C GLY A 33 -2.92 7.39 -9.66
N ILE A 34 -2.80 7.08 -8.37
CA ILE A 34 -1.70 6.26 -7.83
C ILE A 34 -2.18 4.82 -7.63
N LYS A 35 -1.34 3.88 -8.03
CA LYS A 35 -1.56 2.43 -7.91
C LYS A 35 -0.71 1.85 -6.78
N LEU A 36 -1.22 0.83 -6.11
CA LEU A 36 -0.48 0.12 -5.06
C LEU A 36 0.50 -0.87 -5.71
N PRO A 37 1.82 -0.72 -5.47
CA PRO A 37 2.80 -1.68 -5.98
C PRO A 37 2.60 -3.07 -5.37
N ALA A 38 2.62 -4.09 -6.22
CA ALA A 38 2.49 -5.48 -5.81
C ALA A 38 3.12 -6.42 -6.84
N THR A 39 3.61 -7.57 -6.38
CA THR A 39 4.23 -8.61 -7.20
C THR A 39 3.30 -9.82 -7.27
N LYS A 40 3.15 -10.42 -8.46
CA LYS A 40 2.33 -11.63 -8.66
C LYS A 40 3.23 -12.87 -8.63
N ILE A 41 3.04 -13.72 -7.61
CA ILE A 41 3.80 -14.98 -7.43
C ILE A 41 2.79 -16.11 -7.15
N GLY A 42 1.84 -16.29 -8.07
CA GLY A 42 0.63 -17.12 -7.87
C GLY A 42 -0.49 -16.35 -7.16
N THR A 43 -0.20 -15.80 -5.98
CA THR A 43 -1.03 -14.77 -5.34
C THR A 43 -0.32 -13.42 -5.35
N TRP A 44 -1.09 -12.34 -5.18
CA TRP A 44 -0.52 -11.00 -5.05
C TRP A 44 0.18 -10.83 -3.69
N ARG A 45 1.37 -10.25 -3.73
CA ARG A 45 2.20 -9.92 -2.57
C ARG A 45 2.59 -8.46 -2.62
N ILE A 46 2.49 -7.79 -1.48
CA ILE A 46 2.73 -6.36 -1.33
C ILE A 46 3.90 -6.19 -0.37
N ASN A 47 4.99 -5.53 -0.80
CA ASN A 47 6.09 -5.22 0.11
C ASN A 47 5.59 -4.22 1.16
N ASN A 48 5.89 -4.47 2.43
CA ASN A 48 5.48 -3.60 3.53
C ASN A 48 6.00 -2.15 3.39
N LYS A 49 7.21 -1.97 2.84
CA LYS A 49 7.78 -0.65 2.54
C LYS A 49 6.94 0.07 1.49
N ASP A 50 6.65 -0.58 0.37
CA ASP A 50 5.84 -0.01 -0.71
C ASP A 50 4.43 0.34 -0.25
N LEU A 51 3.83 -0.48 0.64
CA LEU A 51 2.54 -0.16 1.26
C LEU A 51 2.63 1.12 2.09
N THR A 52 3.68 1.25 2.90
CA THR A 52 3.91 2.44 3.74
C THR A 52 4.09 3.70 2.88
N ASP A 53 4.93 3.61 1.85
CA ASP A 53 5.20 4.71 0.91
C ASP A 53 3.93 5.09 0.12
N PHE A 54 3.14 4.10 -0.30
CA PHE A 54 1.84 4.31 -0.93
C PHE A 54 0.89 5.05 0.02
N LEU A 55 0.81 4.68 1.30
CA LEU A 55 -0.05 5.37 2.25
C LEU A 55 0.42 6.81 2.49
N LEU A 56 1.72 7.02 2.75
CA LEU A 56 2.30 8.34 3.01
C LEU A 56 2.07 9.32 1.85
N SER A 57 2.25 8.85 0.61
CA SER A 57 2.00 9.65 -0.60
C SER A 57 0.52 9.96 -0.86
N ASN A 58 -0.40 9.18 -0.25
CA ASN A 58 -1.84 9.30 -0.46
C ASN A 58 -2.61 9.85 0.74
N THR A 59 -1.94 10.25 1.82
CA THR A 59 -2.62 10.90 2.95
C THR A 59 -3.00 12.34 2.62
N ASN A 60 -4.10 12.83 3.21
CA ASN A 60 -4.44 14.26 3.24
C ASN A 60 -3.69 15.00 4.35
N LEU A 61 -2.91 14.28 5.15
CA LEU A 61 -2.06 14.90 6.15
C LEU A 61 -0.88 15.51 5.38
N ARG A 62 -0.70 16.82 5.53
CA ARG A 62 0.57 17.46 5.20
C ARG A 62 1.63 16.77 6.05
N VAL A 63 2.27 15.71 5.56
CA VAL A 63 3.31 15.06 6.34
C VAL A 63 4.38 16.12 6.56
N LEU A 64 4.50 16.48 7.83
CA LEU A 64 5.59 17.20 8.44
C LEU A 64 6.88 16.62 7.84
N LYS A 65 7.45 17.28 6.82
CA LYS A 65 8.80 16.95 6.38
C LYS A 65 9.67 17.17 7.61
N LYS A 66 9.99 16.10 8.34
CA LYS A 66 11.06 16.15 9.31
C LYS A 66 12.30 16.44 8.47
N LYS A 67 12.81 17.67 8.57
CA LYS A 67 14.18 18.00 8.22
C LYS A 67 15.03 17.19 9.20
N ASP A 68 15.37 15.97 8.83
CA ASP A 68 16.52 15.34 9.44
C ASP A 68 17.73 16.03 8.79
N LYS A 69 18.33 16.91 9.59
CA LYS A 69 19.54 17.67 9.30
C LYS A 69 20.74 16.84 9.76
#